data_AF-X1D5G6-F1
#
_entry.id   AF-X1D5G6-F1
#
_cell.length_a   1.000
_cell.length_b   1.000
_cell.length_c   1.000
_cell.angle_alpha   90.00
_cell.angle_beta   90.00
_cell.angle_gamma   90.00
#
_symmetry.space_group_name_H-M   'P 1'
#
loop_
_entity.id
_entity.type
_entity.pdbx_description
1 polymer ?
#
loop_
_entity_poly.entity_id
_entity_poly.type
_entity_poly.pdbx_seq_one_letter_code
_entity_poly.pdbx_strand_id
1 'polypeptide(L)'
;MLFSQNELDNIKREMTKLKDKISLKLFTDFKTQEDGSKLRRCMACEGTYELLKTLEDVSAGKLRIEEYSTEENEEDAKKYDIARIPSILFVGKEENVVIKYSATPAGAELAPFLKSLQYFSGVSPYY
;
A
#
# COMPACT_ATOMS: atom_id res chain seq x y z
N MET A 1 12.59 -0.25 -14.37
CA MET A 1 12.06 0.63 -13.32
C MET A 1 10.58 0.83 -13.58
N LEU A 2 9.75 0.76 -12.53
CA LEU A 2 8.29 0.88 -12.63
C LEU A 2 7.83 2.26 -13.16
N PHE A 3 8.68 3.28 -12.99
CA PHE A 3 8.42 4.67 -13.33
C PHE A 3 9.60 5.28 -14.09
N SER A 4 9.32 6.24 -14.98
CA SER A 4 10.35 7.13 -15.54
C SER A 4 10.88 8.09 -14.47
N GLN A 5 12.02 8.72 -14.74
CA GLN A 5 12.64 9.67 -13.81
C GLN A 5 11.70 10.85 -13.50
N ASN A 6 11.03 11.39 -14.52
CA ASN A 6 10.08 12.49 -14.36
C ASN A 6 8.88 12.09 -13.49
N GLU A 7 8.36 10.87 -13.66
CA GLU A 7 7.27 10.35 -12.83
C GLU A 7 7.72 10.16 -11.38
N LEU A 8 8.90 9.59 -11.15
CA LEU A 8 9.46 9.45 -9.81
C LEU A 8 9.62 10.80 -9.10
N ASP A 9 10.07 11.83 -9.82
CA ASP A 9 10.24 13.16 -9.24
C ASP A 9 8.89 13.82 -8.93
N ASN A 10 7.85 13.56 -9.75
CA ASN A 10 6.48 13.98 -9.44
C ASN A 10 5.95 13.26 -8.20
N ILE A 11 6.12 11.94 -8.13
CA ILE A 11 5.69 11.11 -6.99
C ILE A 11 6.37 11.58 -5.71
N LYS A 12 7.69 11.78 -5.73
CA LYS A 12 8.45 12.34 -4.59
C LYS A 12 7.83 13.64 -4.09
N ARG A 13 7.50 14.57 -5.00
CA ARG A 13 6.85 15.85 -4.64
C ARG A 13 5.45 15.69 -4.06
N GLU A 14 4.69 14.68 -4.47
CA GLU A 14 3.40 14.39 -3.82
C GLU A 14 3.59 13.71 -2.46
N MET A 15 4.61 12.87 -2.30
CA MET A 15 4.89 12.16 -1.05
C MET A 15 5.45 13.08 0.05
N THR A 16 6.11 14.19 -0.28
CA THR A 16 6.50 15.19 0.72
C THR A 16 5.31 15.86 1.41
N LYS A 17 4.13 15.86 0.76
CA LYS A 17 2.89 16.48 1.25
C LYS A 17 2.19 15.64 2.32
N LEU A 18 2.61 14.39 2.57
CA LEU A 18 2.12 13.63 3.71
C LEU A 18 2.39 14.42 5.00
N LYS A 19 1.41 14.55 5.88
CA LYS A 19 1.53 15.34 7.10
C LYS A 19 2.04 14.48 8.26
N ASP A 20 1.23 13.51 8.68
CA ASP A 20 1.56 12.57 9.75
C ASP A 20 2.12 11.25 9.19
N LYS A 21 2.76 10.46 10.06
CA LYS A 21 3.20 9.10 9.72
C LYS A 21 1.97 8.19 9.61
N ILE A 22 1.90 7.41 8.54
CA ILE A 22 0.82 6.46 8.27
C ILE A 22 1.36 5.07 7.94
N SER A 23 0.60 4.04 8.31
CA SER A 23 0.84 2.66 7.89
C SER A 23 -0.33 2.16 7.04
N LEU A 24 0.00 1.37 6.02
CA LEU A 24 -0.99 0.64 5.22
C LEU A 24 -0.77 -0.86 5.41
N LYS A 25 -1.87 -1.61 5.42
CA LYS A 25 -1.81 -3.07 5.37
C LYS A 25 -2.00 -3.54 3.94
N LEU A 26 -1.05 -4.28 3.39
CA LEU A 26 -1.13 -4.92 2.09
C LEU A 26 -1.37 -6.41 2.29
N PHE A 27 -2.49 -6.93 1.80
CA PHE A 27 -2.77 -8.37 1.76
C PHE A 27 -2.41 -8.94 0.38
N THR A 28 -1.56 -9.96 0.36
CA THR A 28 -1.20 -10.77 -0.82
C THR A 28 -1.34 -12.26 -0.51
N ASP A 29 -0.81 -13.15 -1.35
CA ASP A 29 -0.74 -14.60 -1.11
C ASP A 29 0.70 -15.10 -0.93
N PHE A 30 1.60 -14.26 -0.40
CA PHE A 30 2.98 -14.69 -0.25
C PHE A 30 3.07 -15.94 0.64
N LYS A 31 3.93 -16.88 0.24
CA LYS A 31 4.46 -17.91 1.15
C LYS A 31 5.93 -17.68 1.38
N THR A 32 6.32 -17.74 2.65
CA THR A 32 7.69 -17.67 3.12
C THR A 32 8.34 -19.04 2.90
N GLN A 33 9.36 -19.07 2.06
CA GLN A 33 10.13 -20.27 1.76
C GLN A 33 11.16 -20.55 2.86
N GLU A 34 11.77 -21.73 2.81
CA GLU A 34 12.79 -22.14 3.80
C GLU A 34 14.01 -21.21 3.83
N ASP A 35 14.31 -20.52 2.72
CA ASP A 35 15.39 -19.54 2.60
C ASP A 35 15.00 -18.13 3.11
N GLY A 36 13.76 -17.95 3.58
CA GLY A 36 13.20 -16.68 4.03
C GLY A 36 12.69 -15.78 2.90
N SER A 37 12.78 -16.20 1.63
CA SER A 37 12.20 -15.47 0.52
C SER A 37 10.67 -15.57 0.54
N LYS A 38 9.99 -14.54 0.04
CA LYS A 38 8.54 -14.50 -0.08
C LYS A 38 8.13 -14.73 -1.53
N LEU A 39 7.45 -15.84 -1.80
CA LEU A 39 6.93 -16.16 -3.13
C LEU A 39 5.45 -15.82 -3.22
N ARG A 40 5.09 -14.93 -4.14
CA ARG A 40 3.70 -14.54 -4.44
C ARG A 40 3.21 -15.29 -5.68
N ARG A 41 2.04 -15.92 -5.61
CA ARG A 41 1.47 -16.69 -6.73
C ARG A 41 0.51 -15.83 -7.56
N CYS A 42 -0.13 -14.87 -6.91
CA CYS A 42 -1.00 -13.87 -7.50
C CYS A 42 -0.21 -12.97 -8.46
N MET A 43 -0.61 -12.99 -9.73
CA MET A 43 0.05 -12.25 -10.81
C MET A 43 0.19 -10.74 -10.55
N ALA A 44 -0.78 -10.13 -9.87
CA ALA A 44 -0.79 -8.69 -9.61
C ALA A 44 -0.11 -8.31 -8.28
N CYS A 45 0.18 -9.27 -7.43
CA CYS A 45 0.61 -9.02 -6.06
C CYS A 45 2.04 -8.53 -5.99
N GLU A 46 2.95 -9.06 -6.81
CA GLU A 46 4.33 -8.58 -6.90
C GLU A 46 4.39 -7.12 -7.34
N GLY A 47 3.72 -6.77 -8.44
CA GLY A 47 3.71 -5.38 -8.92
C GLY A 47 3.07 -4.39 -7.94
N THR A 48 2.07 -4.83 -7.16
CA THR A 48 1.48 -3.99 -6.10
C THR A 48 2.43 -3.80 -4.94
N TYR A 49 3.13 -4.86 -4.53
CA TYR A 49 4.15 -4.79 -3.48
C TYR A 49 5.28 -3.85 -3.90
N GLU A 50 5.85 -4.01 -5.11
CA GLU A 50 6.91 -3.15 -5.63
C GLU A 50 6.48 -1.68 -5.73
N LEU A 51 5.25 -1.41 -6.19
CA LEU A 51 4.68 -0.07 -6.22
C LEU A 51 4.67 0.55 -4.82
N LEU A 52 4.08 -0.14 -3.85
CA LEU A 52 3.95 0.37 -2.48
C LEU A 52 5.29 0.54 -1.79
N LYS A 53 6.24 -0.38 -2.02
CA LYS A 53 7.62 -0.27 -1.53
C LYS A 53 8.33 0.94 -2.12
N THR A 54 8.16 1.19 -3.42
CA THR A 54 8.72 2.39 -4.06
C THR A 54 8.16 3.67 -3.42
N LEU A 55 6.85 3.71 -3.14
CA LEU A 55 6.22 4.84 -2.46
C LEU A 55 6.73 5.02 -1.03
N GLU A 56 6.91 3.92 -0.29
CA GLU A 56 7.50 3.91 1.05
C GLU A 56 8.92 4.50 1.05
N ASP A 57 9.77 4.05 0.12
CA ASP A 57 11.16 4.49 0.03
C ASP A 57 11.28 6.00 -0.26
N VAL A 58 10.38 6.54 -1.09
CA VAL A 58 10.37 7.98 -1.42
C VAL A 58 9.54 8.83 -0.45
N SER A 59 8.92 8.23 0.57
CA SER A 59 8.10 8.93 1.56
C SER A 59 8.90 9.62 2.67
N ALA A 60 10.24 9.50 2.67
CA ALA A 60 11.10 9.97 3.75
C ALA A 60 10.66 9.47 5.14
N GLY A 61 10.18 8.21 5.22
CA GLY A 61 9.74 7.56 6.46
C GLY A 61 8.36 7.97 6.97
N LYS A 62 7.55 8.65 6.15
CA LYS A 62 6.15 9.00 6.48
C LYS A 62 5.14 7.92 6.12
N LEU A 63 5.46 7.04 5.18
CA LEU A 63 4.64 5.89 4.82
C LEU A 63 5.35 4.61 5.30
N ARG A 64 4.60 3.66 5.84
CA ARG A 64 5.05 2.31 6.16
C ARG A 64 4.10 1.30 5.51
N ILE A 65 4.66 0.26 4.90
CA ILE A 65 3.85 -0.84 4.34
C ILE A 65 4.03 -2.08 5.21
N GLU A 66 2.91 -2.59 5.72
CA GLU A 66 2.83 -3.85 6.45
C GLU A 66 2.22 -4.90 5.52
N GLU A 67 3.03 -5.85 5.06
CA GLU A 67 2.54 -6.92 4.19
C GLU A 67 2.09 -8.13 5.00
N TYR A 68 0.87 -8.58 4.73
CA TYR A 68 0.22 -9.76 5.28
C TYR A 68 -0.09 -10.76 4.17
N SER A 69 0.00 -12.05 4.48
CA SER A 69 -0.38 -13.12 3.57
C SER A 69 -1.76 -13.64 3.93
N THR A 70 -2.61 -13.82 2.94
CA THR A 70 -3.87 -14.55 3.10
C THR A 70 -3.67 -16.05 3.35
N GLU A 71 -2.46 -16.57 3.12
CA GLU A 71 -2.10 -17.97 3.33
C GLU A 71 -1.37 -18.21 4.66
N GLU A 72 -0.65 -17.21 5.17
CA GLU A 72 0.10 -17.32 6.45
C GLU A 72 -0.53 -16.52 7.60
N ASN A 73 -1.36 -15.52 7.29
CA ASN A 73 -2.05 -14.65 8.25
C ASN A 73 -3.57 -14.75 8.07
N GLU A 74 -4.10 -15.97 8.07
CA GLU A 74 -5.54 -16.22 7.85
C GLU A 74 -6.46 -15.48 8.82
N GLU A 75 -6.05 -15.33 10.09
CA GLU A 75 -6.85 -14.64 11.10
C GLU A 75 -7.00 -13.15 10.79
N ASP A 76 -5.91 -12.48 10.38
CA ASP A 76 -5.95 -11.09 9.93
C ASP A 76 -6.78 -10.96 8.65
N ALA A 77 -6.60 -11.88 7.69
CA ALA A 77 -7.37 -11.88 6.46
C ALA A 77 -8.88 -12.01 6.72
N LYS A 78 -9.28 -12.85 7.69
CA LYS A 78 -10.68 -12.98 8.14
C LYS A 78 -11.15 -11.73 8.89
N LYS A 79 -10.33 -11.18 9.81
CA LYS A 79 -10.62 -9.96 10.58
C LYS A 79 -10.96 -8.77 9.70
N TYR A 80 -10.25 -8.58 8.58
CA TYR A 80 -10.45 -7.46 7.66
C TYR A 80 -11.28 -7.81 6.41
N ASP A 81 -11.96 -8.96 6.39
CA ASP A 81 -12.82 -9.41 5.30
C ASP A 81 -12.14 -9.38 3.92
N ILE A 82 -10.95 -9.99 3.83
CA ILE A 82 -10.16 -10.02 2.60
C ILE A 82 -10.69 -11.09 1.65
N ALA A 83 -11.60 -10.67 0.75
CA ALA A 83 -12.15 -11.52 -0.29
C ALA A 83 -11.31 -11.57 -1.59
N ARG A 84 -10.43 -10.59 -1.81
CA ARG A 84 -9.61 -10.46 -3.03
C ARG A 84 -8.21 -9.96 -2.70
N ILE A 85 -7.24 -10.38 -3.49
CA ILE A 85 -5.85 -9.93 -3.42
C ILE A 85 -5.38 -9.41 -4.80
N PRO A 86 -4.47 -8.44 -4.84
CA PRO A 86 -3.93 -7.71 -3.70
C PRO A 86 -4.97 -6.75 -3.11
N SER A 87 -4.96 -6.57 -1.79
CA SER A 87 -5.80 -5.61 -1.09
C SER A 87 -4.97 -4.65 -0.25
N ILE A 88 -5.22 -3.33 -0.39
CA ILE A 88 -4.51 -2.28 0.35
C ILE A 88 -5.50 -1.63 1.30
N LEU A 89 -5.22 -1.68 2.59
CA LEU A 89 -6.08 -1.13 3.64
C LEU A 89 -5.44 0.09 4.30
N PHE A 90 -6.28 1.09 4.51
CA PHE A 90 -6.03 2.25 5.34
C PHE A 90 -6.76 1.99 6.65
N VAL A 91 -6.03 1.64 7.70
CA VAL A 91 -6.59 1.24 9.00
C VAL A 91 -6.44 2.38 9.99
N GLY A 92 -7.57 2.85 10.53
CA GLY A 92 -7.62 3.91 11.52
C GLY A 92 -7.07 3.49 12.88
N LYS A 93 -7.01 4.43 13.83
CA LYS A 93 -6.48 4.20 15.18
C LYS A 93 -7.23 3.13 15.97
N GLU A 94 -8.51 2.91 15.66
CA GLU A 94 -9.38 1.94 16.32
C GLU A 94 -9.47 0.63 15.53
N GLU A 95 -8.46 0.33 14.70
CA GLU A 95 -8.40 -0.88 13.87
C GLU A 95 -9.52 -1.01 12.83
N ASN A 96 -10.26 0.07 12.60
CA ASN A 96 -11.33 0.14 11.61
C ASN A 96 -10.77 0.42 10.21
N VAL A 97 -11.27 -0.29 9.20
CA VAL A 97 -10.90 -0.03 7.80
C VAL A 97 -11.58 1.26 7.34
N VAL A 98 -10.78 2.27 7.01
CA VAL A 98 -11.26 3.56 6.51
C VAL A 98 -11.36 3.55 4.99
N ILE A 99 -10.35 2.98 4.31
CA ILE A 99 -10.30 2.84 2.86
C ILE A 99 -9.77 1.45 2.51
N LYS A 100 -10.35 0.82 1.48
CA LYS A 100 -9.92 -0.47 0.94
C LYS A 100 -9.80 -0.38 -0.58
N TYR A 101 -8.59 -0.57 -1.10
CA TYR A 101 -8.34 -0.80 -2.52
C TYR A 101 -8.22 -2.31 -2.74
N SER A 102 -8.95 -2.85 -3.71
CA SER A 102 -8.96 -4.29 -4.02
C SER A 102 -8.20 -4.64 -5.32
N ALA A 103 -7.31 -3.75 -5.76
CA ALA A 103 -6.47 -3.88 -6.94
C ALA A 103 -5.27 -2.92 -6.86
N THR A 104 -4.31 -3.10 -7.76
CA THR A 104 -3.14 -2.21 -7.91
C THR A 104 -3.57 -0.80 -8.37
N PRO A 105 -3.27 0.27 -7.61
CA PRO A 105 -3.59 1.64 -8.01
C PRO A 105 -2.52 2.19 -8.98
N ALA A 106 -2.48 1.66 -10.20
CA ALA A 106 -1.54 2.05 -11.24
C ALA A 106 -2.19 2.92 -12.33
N GLY A 107 -1.37 3.53 -13.20
CA GLY A 107 -1.85 4.37 -14.30
C GLY A 107 -2.67 5.56 -13.78
N ALA A 108 -3.90 5.71 -14.29
CA ALA A 108 -4.80 6.80 -13.90
C ALA A 108 -5.21 6.77 -12.42
N GLU A 109 -5.16 5.61 -11.77
CA GLU A 109 -5.52 5.43 -10.36
C GLU A 109 -4.41 5.85 -9.39
N LEU A 110 -3.18 6.03 -9.89
CA LEU A 110 -2.04 6.40 -9.03
C LEU A 110 -2.24 7.79 -8.41
N ALA A 111 -2.66 8.78 -9.20
CA ALA A 111 -2.83 10.14 -8.69
C ALA A 111 -3.92 10.24 -7.60
N PRO A 112 -5.14 9.68 -7.78
CA PRO A 112 -6.12 9.56 -6.71
C PRO A 112 -5.60 8.81 -5.48
N PHE A 113 -4.85 7.73 -5.67
CA PHE A 113 -4.26 6.98 -4.57
C PHE A 113 -3.27 7.83 -3.74
N LEU A 114 -2.37 8.59 -4.39
CA LEU A 114 -1.47 9.51 -3.69
C LEU A 114 -2.24 10.59 -2.90
N LYS A 115 -3.39 11.04 -3.40
CA LYS A 115 -4.28 11.95 -2.65
C LYS A 115 -4.91 11.27 -1.44
N SER A 116 -5.34 10.02 -1.56
CA SER A 116 -5.82 9.24 -0.41
C SER A 116 -4.76 9.12 0.68
N LEU A 117 -3.49 8.91 0.32
CA LEU A 117 -2.38 8.93 1.30
C LEU A 117 -2.26 10.28 2.00
N GLN A 118 -2.32 11.38 1.24
CA GLN A 118 -2.27 12.74 1.80
C GLN A 118 -3.41 12.97 2.78
N TYR A 119 -4.65 12.69 2.38
CA TYR A 119 -5.82 12.90 3.26
C TYR A 119 -5.78 12.01 4.49
N PHE A 120 -5.41 10.74 4.33
CA PHE A 120 -5.28 9.82 5.45
C PHE A 120 -4.16 10.23 6.41
N SER A 121 -3.09 10.86 5.91
CA SER A 121 -2.04 11.46 6.74
C SER A 121 -2.45 12.73 7.47
N GLY A 122 -3.70 13.18 7.34
CA GLY A 122 -4.23 14.36 8.05
C GLY A 122 -4.17 15.66 7.23
N VAL A 123 -3.93 15.60 5.92
CA VAL A 123 -4.11 16.76 5.02
C VAL A 123 -5.61 17.01 4.83
N SER A 124 -6.07 18.23 5.10
CA SER A 124 -7.47 18.59 4.86
C SER A 124 -7.76 18.65 3.36
N PRO A 125 -8.83 18.01 2.86
CA PRO A 125 -9.28 18.15 1.47
C PRO A 125 -10.00 19.49 1.22
N TYR A 126 -10.38 20.21 2.29
CA TYR A 126 -11.09 21.49 2.22
C TYR A 126 -10.17 22.60 2.72
N TYR A 127 -9.40 23.19 1.81
CA TYR A 127 -8.82 24.54 1.88
C TYR A 127 -8.52 25.02 0.46
#